data_AF-A0A971BF40-F1
#
_entry.id   AF-A0A971BF40-F1
#
_cell.length_a   1.000
_cell.length_b   1.000
_cell.length_c   1.000
_cell.angle_alpha   90.00
_cell.angle_beta   90.00
_cell.angle_gamma   90.00
#
_symmetry.space_group_name_H-M   'P 1'
#
loop_
_entity.id
_entity.type
_entity.pdbx_description
1 polymer ?
#
loop_
_entity_poly.entity_id
_entity_poly.type
_entity_poly.pdbx_seq_one_letter_code
_entity_poly.pdbx_strand_id
1 'polypeptide(L)'
;MSRALIADPYLPRKAAAGEADDIVPCLRCLNCTDNDNANRHFICSVNPLLAREHRLGFGSDKCAAASKKRVLIVGGGPAGMQAAITASERGHDVLLVEKSDNLGGLLRFADADGIKQDLRKFKDYLVRKLSSSAVRVLYNAEVTDDLIESFRPDNILIATGSCPVTPDFIKGYENARHASTVYFDISSERS
;
A
#
# COMPACT_ATOMS: atom_id res chain seq x y z
N MET A 1 12.29 16.41 -15.00
CA MET A 1 11.72 15.57 -13.92
C MET A 1 12.50 14.25 -13.87
N SER A 2 13.07 13.86 -12.72
CA SER A 2 13.77 12.56 -12.59
C SER A 2 12.98 11.59 -11.71
N ARG A 3 12.94 11.81 -10.39
CA ARG A 3 12.25 10.93 -9.43
C ARG A 3 10.76 10.67 -9.70
N ALA A 4 10.07 11.59 -10.37
CA ALA A 4 8.69 11.39 -10.79
C ALA A 4 8.56 10.30 -11.87
N LEU A 5 9.51 10.24 -12.81
CA LEU A 5 9.56 9.18 -13.84
C LEU A 5 10.07 7.85 -13.26
N ILE A 6 10.86 7.90 -12.18
CA ILE A 6 11.23 6.70 -11.40
C ILE A 6 9.99 6.11 -10.70
N ALA A 7 9.15 6.96 -10.11
CA ALA A 7 7.91 6.55 -9.46
C ALA A 7 6.85 6.08 -10.47
N ASP A 8 6.71 6.79 -11.59
CA ASP A 8 5.79 6.41 -12.67
C ASP A 8 6.43 6.65 -14.04
N PRO A 9 7.03 5.62 -14.66
CA PRO A 9 7.58 5.72 -16.02
C PRO A 9 6.52 6.02 -17.09
N TYR A 10 5.23 5.79 -16.82
CA TYR A 10 4.13 6.10 -17.73
C TYR A 10 3.52 7.48 -17.49
N LEU A 11 4.08 8.28 -16.59
CA LEU A 11 3.58 9.62 -16.26
C LEU A 11 3.29 10.47 -17.50
N PRO A 12 4.19 10.59 -18.51
CA PRO A 12 3.92 11.42 -19.68
C PRO A 12 2.69 10.94 -20.47
N ARG A 13 2.54 9.62 -20.64
CA ARG A 13 1.41 9.00 -21.34
C ARG A 13 0.10 9.29 -20.61
N LYS A 14 0.06 9.03 -19.30
CA LYS A 14 -1.12 9.25 -18.45
C LYS A 14 -1.53 10.71 -18.42
N ALA A 15 -0.56 11.62 -18.29
CA ALA A 15 -0.81 13.06 -18.30
C ALA A 15 -1.43 13.51 -19.64
N ALA A 16 -0.89 13.03 -20.77
CA ALA A 16 -1.44 13.33 -22.10
C ALA A 16 -2.85 12.75 -22.31
N ALA A 17 -3.17 11.62 -21.67
CA ALA A 17 -4.49 10.99 -21.73
C ALA A 17 -5.53 11.57 -20.75
N GLY A 18 -5.16 12.58 -19.94
CA GLY A 18 -6.04 13.11 -18.89
C GLY A 18 -6.20 12.18 -17.68
N GLU A 19 -5.39 11.13 -17.58
CA GLU A 19 -5.39 10.12 -16.50
C GLU A 19 -4.55 10.60 -15.30
N ALA A 20 -4.65 11.88 -14.92
CA ALA A 20 -3.78 12.48 -13.89
C ALA A 20 -3.89 11.75 -12.53
N ASP A 21 -5.09 11.27 -12.23
CA ASP A 21 -5.39 10.47 -11.05
C ASP A 21 -4.69 9.09 -11.08
N ASP A 22 -4.37 8.52 -12.23
CA ASP A 22 -3.70 7.21 -12.30
C ASP A 22 -2.16 7.31 -12.23
N ILE A 23 -1.61 8.51 -12.08
CA ILE A 23 -0.18 8.75 -11.94
C ILE A 23 0.28 8.34 -10.54
N VAL A 24 1.30 7.47 -10.45
CA VAL A 24 1.90 7.09 -9.15
C VAL A 24 2.71 8.27 -8.60
N PRO A 25 2.35 8.85 -7.45
CA PRO A 25 3.04 10.04 -6.93
C PRO A 25 4.40 9.69 -6.34
N CYS A 26 5.43 10.48 -6.69
CA CYS A 26 6.73 10.40 -6.03
C CYS A 26 6.64 10.96 -4.60
N LEU A 27 6.99 10.16 -3.60
CA LEU A 27 6.95 10.56 -2.19
C LEU A 27 8.06 11.53 -1.77
N ARG A 28 9.04 11.77 -2.65
CA ARG A 28 10.27 12.53 -2.32
C ARG A 28 11.04 11.97 -1.10
N CYS A 29 10.89 10.66 -0.85
CA CYS A 29 11.45 9.97 0.31
C CYS A 29 12.96 9.66 0.22
N LEU A 30 13.61 10.01 -0.90
CA LEU A 30 15.03 9.77 -1.18
C LEU A 30 15.49 8.30 -1.17
N ASN A 31 14.60 7.33 -0.98
CA ASN A 31 14.94 5.90 -0.99
C ASN A 31 15.69 5.45 -2.26
N CYS A 32 15.40 6.06 -3.41
CA CYS A 32 16.16 5.81 -4.65
C CYS A 32 17.63 6.26 -4.54
N THR A 33 17.86 7.43 -3.96
CA THR A 33 19.20 8.02 -3.81
C THR A 33 19.97 7.39 -2.67
N ASP A 34 19.29 7.06 -1.56
CA ASP A 34 19.93 6.40 -0.41
C ASP A 34 20.46 5.00 -0.78
N ASN A 35 19.73 4.25 -1.60
CA ASN A 35 20.20 2.95 -2.07
C ASN A 35 21.36 3.10 -3.06
N ASP A 36 21.30 4.06 -3.97
CA ASP A 36 22.39 4.35 -4.92
C ASP A 36 23.69 4.73 -4.19
N ASN A 37 23.61 5.69 -3.27
CA ASN A 37 24.76 6.14 -2.46
C ASN A 37 25.36 5.03 -1.60
N ALA A 38 24.55 4.04 -1.20
CA ALA A 38 24.99 2.89 -0.40
C ALA A 38 25.44 1.69 -1.26
N ASN A 39 25.56 1.83 -2.58
CA ASN A 39 25.80 0.74 -3.53
C ASN A 39 24.85 -0.46 -3.32
N ARG A 40 23.60 -0.16 -2.95
CA ARG A 40 22.51 -1.13 -2.79
C ARG A 40 21.66 -1.15 -4.05
N HIS A 41 20.79 -2.15 -4.14
CA HIS A 41 19.87 -2.26 -5.25
C HIS A 41 18.98 -1.02 -5.34
N PHE A 42 18.96 -0.38 -6.51
CA PHE A 42 18.19 0.83 -6.77
C PHE A 42 16.68 0.54 -6.67
N ILE A 43 15.99 1.18 -5.74
CA ILE A 43 14.57 0.94 -5.46
C ILE A 43 13.76 2.23 -5.31
N CYS A 44 12.46 2.14 -5.55
CA CYS A 44 11.51 3.20 -5.24
C CYS A 44 10.44 2.67 -4.30
N SER A 45 10.06 3.46 -3.30
CA SER A 45 9.07 3.05 -2.29
C SER A 45 7.67 2.81 -2.86
N VAL A 46 7.36 3.37 -4.03
CA VAL A 46 6.03 3.30 -4.67
C VAL A 46 6.04 2.60 -6.02
N ASN A 47 7.23 2.30 -6.56
CA ASN A 47 7.38 1.53 -7.80
C ASN A 47 8.26 0.31 -7.52
N PRO A 48 7.66 -0.85 -7.19
CA PRO A 48 8.41 -2.06 -6.89
C PRO A 48 9.05 -2.72 -8.13
N LEU A 49 8.72 -2.25 -9.34
CA LEU A 49 9.27 -2.79 -10.59
C LEU A 49 10.61 -2.15 -10.98
N LEU A 50 10.96 -1.02 -10.38
CA LEU A 50 12.19 -0.28 -10.69
C LEU A 50 13.42 -1.19 -10.63
N ALA A 51 14.24 -1.16 -11.69
CA ALA A 51 15.45 -1.97 -11.84
C ALA A 51 15.22 -3.49 -11.83
N ARG A 52 13.97 -3.93 -12.01
CA ARG A 52 13.53 -5.33 -12.05
C ARG A 52 12.63 -5.63 -13.24
N GLU A 53 12.48 -4.69 -14.15
CA GLU A 53 11.57 -4.73 -15.30
C GLU A 53 11.84 -5.97 -16.18
N HIS A 54 13.11 -6.30 -16.40
CA HIS A 54 13.50 -7.49 -17.17
C HIS A 54 13.09 -8.83 -16.52
N ARG A 55 12.85 -8.86 -15.20
CA ARG A 55 12.47 -10.08 -14.46
C ARG A 55 10.97 -10.15 -14.20
N LEU A 56 10.35 -9.01 -13.92
CA LEU A 56 8.97 -8.92 -13.46
C LEU A 56 7.99 -8.51 -14.56
N GLY A 57 8.51 -8.11 -15.73
CA GLY A 57 7.72 -7.54 -16.82
C GLY A 57 7.33 -6.08 -16.57
N PHE A 58 6.77 -5.45 -17.60
CA PHE A 58 6.35 -4.05 -17.56
C PHE A 58 5.04 -3.86 -18.33
N GLY A 59 4.12 -3.03 -17.84
CA GLY A 59 2.84 -2.79 -18.50
C GLY A 59 2.03 -4.06 -18.78
N SER A 60 1.70 -4.27 -20.05
CA SER A 60 0.99 -5.45 -20.57
C SER A 60 1.81 -6.74 -20.55
N ASP A 61 3.13 -6.65 -20.34
CA ASP A 61 4.02 -7.82 -20.31
C ASP A 61 4.00 -8.53 -18.95
N LYS A 62 3.26 -7.99 -17.96
CA LYS A 62 3.01 -8.71 -16.70
C LYS A 62 2.28 -10.01 -17.03
N CYS A 63 2.96 -11.15 -16.89
CA CYS A 63 2.36 -12.44 -17.20
C CYS A 63 1.09 -12.67 -16.37
N ALA A 64 -0.03 -12.97 -17.04
CA ALA A 64 -1.22 -13.49 -16.39
C ALA A 64 -0.89 -14.74 -15.57
N ALA A 65 -1.70 -15.04 -14.54
CA ALA A 65 -1.55 -16.27 -13.81
C ALA A 65 -1.82 -17.47 -14.72
N ALA A 66 -0.97 -18.51 -14.65
CA ALA A 66 -1.18 -19.75 -15.40
C ALA A 66 -2.49 -20.46 -15.03
N SER A 67 -2.98 -20.22 -13.81
CA SER A 67 -4.31 -20.63 -13.35
C SER A 67 -4.88 -19.61 -12.37
N LYS A 68 -6.19 -19.42 -12.43
CA LYS A 68 -6.93 -18.60 -11.46
C LYS A 68 -6.92 -19.29 -10.10
N LYS A 69 -6.68 -18.51 -9.04
CA LYS A 69 -6.70 -18.94 -7.63
C LYS A 69 -7.54 -17.98 -6.81
N ARG A 70 -8.07 -18.45 -5.69
CA ARG A 70 -8.68 -17.64 -4.63
C ARG A 70 -7.62 -17.17 -3.66
N VAL A 71 -7.50 -15.87 -3.48
CA VAL A 71 -6.46 -15.24 -2.65
C VAL A 71 -7.13 -14.40 -1.57
N LEU A 72 -6.88 -14.77 -0.32
CA LEU A 72 -7.32 -14.00 0.85
C LEU A 72 -6.18 -13.07 1.29
N ILE A 73 -6.46 -11.80 1.46
CA ILE A 73 -5.49 -10.78 1.90
C ILE A 73 -5.98 -10.19 3.22
N VAL A 74 -5.13 -10.25 4.25
CA VAL A 74 -5.45 -9.83 5.61
C VAL A 74 -4.81 -8.47 5.88
N GLY A 75 -5.59 -7.40 5.87
CA GLY A 75 -5.17 -6.03 6.15
C GLY A 75 -5.20 -5.10 4.92
N GLY A 76 -5.85 -3.95 5.06
CA GLY A 76 -6.03 -2.89 4.07
C GLY A 76 -4.94 -1.81 4.08
N GLY A 77 -3.75 -2.13 4.61
CA GLY A 77 -2.57 -1.27 4.53
C GLY A 77 -1.94 -1.23 3.13
N PRO A 78 -0.86 -0.46 2.91
CA PRO A 78 -0.22 -0.34 1.59
C PRO A 78 0.24 -1.69 1.02
N ALA A 79 0.76 -2.58 1.86
CA ALA A 79 1.18 -3.92 1.45
C ALA A 79 -0.01 -4.76 0.96
N GLY A 80 -1.11 -4.78 1.72
CA GLY A 80 -2.31 -5.55 1.37
C GLY A 80 -3.01 -4.98 0.13
N MET A 81 -3.17 -3.67 0.04
CA MET A 81 -3.76 -3.03 -1.15
C MET A 81 -2.94 -3.31 -2.42
N GLN A 82 -1.61 -3.13 -2.37
CA GLN A 82 -0.77 -3.41 -3.54
C GLN A 82 -0.80 -4.90 -3.92
N ALA A 83 -0.78 -5.80 -2.94
CA ALA A 83 -0.91 -7.23 -3.17
C ALA A 83 -2.26 -7.58 -3.83
N ALA A 84 -3.35 -6.96 -3.38
CA ALA A 84 -4.69 -7.19 -3.89
C ALA A 84 -4.85 -6.71 -5.34
N ILE A 85 -4.39 -5.49 -5.62
CA ILE A 85 -4.36 -4.92 -6.97
C ILE A 85 -3.55 -5.84 -7.88
N THR A 86 -2.35 -6.22 -7.47
CA THR A 86 -1.45 -7.07 -8.29
C THR A 86 -2.04 -8.46 -8.52
N ALA A 87 -2.63 -9.08 -7.51
CA ALA A 87 -3.27 -10.39 -7.64
C ALA A 87 -4.50 -10.33 -8.57
N SER A 88 -5.30 -9.28 -8.46
CA SER A 88 -6.45 -9.04 -9.34
C SER A 88 -6.01 -8.78 -10.78
N GLU A 89 -4.98 -7.96 -11.01
CA GLU A 89 -4.41 -7.70 -12.35
C GLU A 89 -3.90 -8.99 -13.01
N ARG A 90 -3.44 -9.97 -12.21
CA ARG A 90 -3.01 -11.29 -12.70
C ARG A 90 -4.16 -12.27 -12.94
N GLY A 91 -5.40 -11.90 -12.62
CA GLY A 91 -6.62 -12.69 -12.87
C GLY A 91 -7.10 -13.56 -11.70
N HIS A 92 -6.58 -13.38 -10.49
CA HIS A 92 -7.04 -14.12 -9.30
C HIS A 92 -8.40 -13.62 -8.79
N ASP A 93 -9.14 -14.49 -8.08
CA ASP A 93 -10.31 -14.06 -7.28
C ASP A 93 -9.81 -13.62 -5.91
N VAL A 94 -9.91 -12.32 -5.63
CA VAL A 94 -9.26 -11.71 -4.47
C VAL A 94 -10.31 -11.19 -3.49
N LEU A 95 -10.15 -11.60 -2.23
CA LEU A 95 -10.84 -11.02 -1.09
C LEU A 95 -9.81 -10.33 -0.19
N LEU A 96 -9.93 -9.02 -0.01
CA LEU A 96 -9.19 -8.26 0.99
C LEU A 96 -10.10 -8.01 2.19
N VAL A 97 -9.59 -8.28 3.39
CA VAL A 97 -10.31 -8.09 4.66
C VAL A 97 -9.59 -7.05 5.48
N GLU A 98 -10.31 -6.02 5.93
CA GLU A 98 -9.80 -4.92 6.74
C GLU A 98 -10.67 -4.76 7.99
N LYS A 99 -10.01 -4.69 9.15
CA LYS A 99 -10.68 -4.63 10.46
C LYS A 99 -11.39 -3.30 10.71
N SER A 100 -10.92 -2.22 10.09
CA SER A 100 -11.54 -0.89 10.18
C SER A 100 -12.50 -0.61 9.03
N ASP A 101 -13.15 0.54 9.08
CA ASP A 101 -14.03 1.08 8.06
C ASP A 101 -13.27 1.80 6.93
N ASN A 102 -11.94 1.89 7.01
CA ASN A 102 -11.11 2.61 6.04
C ASN A 102 -9.85 1.84 5.65
N LEU A 103 -9.46 2.00 4.38
CA LEU A 103 -8.17 1.54 3.88
C LEU A 103 -7.03 2.50 4.24
N GLY A 104 -5.80 2.03 4.04
CA GLY A 104 -4.57 2.81 4.19
C GLY A 104 -3.70 2.33 5.33
N GLY A 105 -4.27 1.68 6.36
CA GLY A 105 -3.54 1.19 7.52
C GLY A 105 -2.63 2.27 8.13
N LEU A 106 -1.33 1.97 8.27
CA LEU A 106 -0.35 2.93 8.79
C LEU A 106 -0.12 4.17 7.91
N LEU A 107 -0.66 4.26 6.69
CA LEU A 107 -0.58 5.51 5.91
C LEU A 107 -1.62 6.56 6.31
N ARG A 108 -2.63 6.19 7.11
CA ARG A 108 -3.73 7.09 7.49
C ARG A 108 -3.29 8.33 8.28
N PHE A 109 -2.16 8.30 8.99
CA PHE A 109 -1.66 9.49 9.69
C PHE A 109 -1.37 10.66 8.74
N ALA A 110 -1.08 10.37 7.47
CA ALA A 110 -0.83 11.40 6.45
C ALA A 110 -2.08 12.23 6.12
N ASP A 111 -3.27 11.81 6.56
CA ASP A 111 -4.50 12.59 6.43
C ASP A 111 -4.49 13.82 7.34
N ALA A 112 -3.88 13.70 8.52
CA ALA A 112 -3.76 14.77 9.50
C ALA A 112 -2.54 15.67 9.28
N ASP A 113 -1.48 15.17 8.63
CA ASP A 113 -0.23 15.90 8.44
C ASP A 113 -0.17 16.64 7.10
N GLY A 114 -0.29 17.97 7.15
CA GLY A 114 -0.24 18.84 5.97
C GLY A 114 1.10 18.80 5.20
N ILE A 115 2.20 18.38 5.84
CA ILE A 115 3.52 18.26 5.22
C ILE A 115 3.65 16.92 4.47
N LYS A 116 2.85 15.91 4.85
CA LYS A 116 2.89 14.56 4.27
C LYS A 116 1.90 14.36 3.11
N GLN A 117 1.54 15.44 2.41
CA GLN A 117 0.62 15.41 1.27
C GLN A 117 0.95 14.37 0.20
N ASP A 118 2.23 14.11 -0.09
CA ASP A 118 2.61 13.13 -1.11
C ASP A 118 2.36 11.68 -0.63
N LEU A 119 2.48 11.42 0.68
CA LEU A 119 2.08 10.15 1.30
C LEU A 119 0.56 9.96 1.23
N ARG A 120 -0.20 11.03 1.54
CA ARG A 120 -1.66 11.01 1.42
C ARG A 120 -2.10 10.72 -0.02
N LYS A 121 -1.51 11.41 -1.01
CA LYS A 121 -1.77 11.14 -2.44
C LYS A 121 -1.48 9.70 -2.83
N PHE A 122 -0.41 9.10 -2.30
CA PHE A 122 -0.11 7.69 -2.56
C PHE A 122 -1.13 6.73 -1.94
N LYS A 123 -1.55 7.00 -0.69
CA LYS A 123 -2.65 6.27 -0.05
C LYS A 123 -3.93 6.37 -0.90
N ASP A 124 -4.32 7.58 -1.29
CA ASP A 124 -5.51 7.83 -2.11
C ASP A 124 -5.41 7.18 -3.50
N TYR A 125 -4.22 7.16 -4.10
CA TYR A 125 -3.94 6.43 -5.32
C TYR A 125 -4.23 4.93 -5.15
N LEU A 126 -3.68 4.28 -4.12
CA LEU A 126 -3.91 2.86 -3.85
C LEU A 126 -5.40 2.55 -3.63
N VAL A 127 -6.09 3.41 -2.86
CA VAL A 127 -7.53 3.28 -2.63
C VAL A 127 -8.30 3.35 -3.95
N ARG A 128 -8.01 4.34 -4.81
CA ARG A 128 -8.67 4.45 -6.13
C ARG A 128 -8.36 3.29 -7.06
N LYS A 129 -7.11 2.80 -7.09
CA LYS A 129 -6.74 1.59 -7.86
C LYS A 129 -7.51 0.38 -7.38
N LEU A 130 -7.65 0.21 -6.06
CA LEU A 130 -8.39 -0.91 -5.51
C LEU A 130 -9.88 -0.81 -5.84
N SER A 131 -10.49 0.38 -5.71
CA SER A 131 -11.90 0.62 -6.05
C SER A 131 -12.22 0.43 -7.53
N SER A 132 -11.22 0.59 -8.41
CA SER A 132 -11.36 0.35 -9.86
C SER A 132 -10.96 -1.07 -10.30
N SER A 133 -10.60 -1.94 -9.34
CA SER A 133 -10.21 -3.33 -9.59
C SER A 133 -11.38 -4.30 -9.37
N ALA A 134 -11.17 -5.58 -9.67
CA ALA A 134 -12.14 -6.64 -9.39
C ALA A 134 -12.04 -7.20 -7.95
N VAL A 135 -11.21 -6.60 -7.09
CA VAL A 135 -11.02 -7.04 -5.70
C VAL A 135 -12.29 -6.82 -4.89
N ARG A 136 -12.73 -7.83 -4.16
CA ARG A 136 -13.76 -7.68 -3.12
C ARG A 136 -13.09 -7.23 -1.82
N VAL A 137 -13.61 -6.16 -1.22
CA VAL A 137 -13.12 -5.64 0.06
C VAL A 137 -14.20 -5.81 1.12
N LEU A 138 -13.84 -6.48 2.21
CA LEU A 138 -14.68 -6.62 3.40
C LEU A 138 -14.11 -5.74 4.52
N TYR A 139 -14.84 -4.68 4.84
CA TYR A 139 -14.53 -3.75 5.92
C TYR A 139 -15.13 -4.21 7.25
N ASN A 140 -14.67 -3.61 8.36
CA ASN A 140 -15.18 -3.87 9.70
C ASN A 140 -15.19 -5.36 10.06
N ALA A 141 -14.20 -6.09 9.56
CA ALA A 141 -14.12 -7.54 9.72
C ALA A 141 -12.70 -7.98 10.04
N GLU A 142 -12.59 -8.89 11.00
CA GLU A 142 -11.36 -9.64 11.23
C GLU A 142 -11.44 -10.99 10.52
N VAL A 143 -10.28 -11.53 10.15
CA VAL A 143 -10.22 -12.86 9.54
C VAL A 143 -10.36 -13.90 10.63
N THR A 144 -11.40 -14.72 10.54
CA THR A 144 -11.69 -15.83 11.44
C THR A 144 -11.56 -17.17 10.71
N ASP A 145 -11.51 -18.27 11.46
CA ASP A 145 -11.51 -19.62 10.89
C ASP A 145 -12.76 -19.85 10.02
N ASP A 146 -13.95 -19.42 10.47
CA ASP A 146 -15.20 -19.49 9.70
C ASP A 146 -15.11 -18.77 8.35
N LEU A 147 -14.46 -17.59 8.31
CA LEU A 147 -14.26 -16.85 7.08
C LEU A 147 -13.33 -17.61 6.11
N ILE A 148 -12.27 -18.22 6.65
CA ILE A 148 -11.33 -19.04 5.85
C ILE A 148 -12.05 -20.28 5.31
N GLU A 149 -12.86 -20.96 6.13
CA GLU A 149 -13.60 -22.16 5.74
C GLU A 149 -14.70 -21.88 4.71
N SER A 150 -15.35 -20.71 4.79
CA SER A 150 -16.38 -20.29 3.83
C SER A 150 -15.78 -19.81 2.50
N PHE A 151 -14.72 -18.99 2.54
CA PHE A 151 -14.07 -18.49 1.32
C PHE A 151 -13.22 -19.57 0.62
N ARG A 152 -12.62 -20.48 1.41
CA ARG A 152 -11.68 -21.55 0.98
C ARG A 152 -10.55 -21.00 0.10
N PRO A 153 -9.72 -20.07 0.61
CA PRO A 153 -8.62 -19.52 -0.18
C PRO A 153 -7.59 -20.59 -0.54
N ASP A 154 -7.02 -20.50 -1.74
CA ASP A 154 -5.86 -21.31 -2.10
C ASP A 154 -4.57 -20.76 -1.46
N ASN A 155 -4.54 -19.46 -1.18
CA ASN A 155 -3.41 -18.75 -0.58
C ASN A 155 -3.93 -17.63 0.33
N ILE A 156 -3.23 -17.43 1.45
CA ILE A 156 -3.48 -16.33 2.40
C ILE A 156 -2.23 -15.45 2.45
N LEU A 157 -2.39 -14.14 2.27
CA LEU A 157 -1.34 -13.14 2.43
C LEU A 157 -1.63 -12.31 3.69
N ILE A 158 -0.71 -12.36 4.65
CA ILE A 158 -0.82 -11.64 5.92
C ILE A 158 -0.15 -10.27 5.77
N ALA A 159 -0.94 -9.20 5.86
CA ALA A 159 -0.51 -7.81 5.72
C ALA A 159 -1.08 -6.93 6.85
N THR A 160 -1.10 -7.45 8.08
CA THR A 160 -1.73 -6.87 9.27
C THR A 160 -1.01 -5.65 9.85
N GLY A 161 0.14 -5.28 9.29
CA GLY A 161 0.93 -4.12 9.72
C GLY A 161 1.82 -4.43 10.93
N SER A 162 2.05 -3.42 11.76
CA SER A 162 2.90 -3.52 12.95
C SER A 162 2.36 -2.65 14.08
N CYS A 163 2.81 -2.96 15.30
CA CYS A 163 2.58 -2.15 16.48
C CYS A 163 3.92 -1.55 16.96
N PRO A 164 3.92 -0.30 17.48
CA PRO A 164 5.11 0.27 18.10
C PRO A 164 5.61 -0.59 19.26
N VAL A 165 6.93 -0.70 19.40
CA VAL A 165 7.55 -1.28 20.59
C VAL A 165 7.63 -0.21 21.65
N THR A 166 7.13 -0.51 22.86
CA THR A 166 7.21 0.37 24.01
C THR A 166 8.32 -0.12 24.94
N PRO A 167 9.39 0.66 25.18
CA PRO A 167 10.50 0.25 26.03
C PRO A 167 10.14 0.43 27.52
N ASP A 168 9.48 -0.57 28.09
CA ASP A 168 8.96 -0.59 29.48
C ASP A 168 10.05 -0.50 30.57
N PHE A 169 11.30 -0.76 30.21
CA PHE A 169 12.46 -0.64 31.11
C PHE A 169 12.92 0.81 31.35
N ILE A 170 12.41 1.79 30.59
CA ILE A 170 12.81 3.20 30.74
C ILE A 170 11.89 3.88 31.74
N LYS A 171 12.42 4.38 32.85
CA LYS A 171 11.62 5.14 33.83
C LYS A 171 10.88 6.32 33.16
N GLY A 172 9.57 6.40 33.34
CA GLY A 172 8.71 7.44 32.75
C GLY A 172 8.11 7.07 31.40
N TYR A 173 8.35 5.86 30.87
CA TYR A 173 7.83 5.41 29.58
C TYR A 173 6.30 5.39 29.51
N GLU A 174 5.61 5.27 30.65
CA GLU A 174 4.15 5.30 30.73
C GLU A 174 3.54 6.62 30.23
N ASN A 175 4.35 7.69 30.19
CA ASN A 175 3.95 8.99 29.66
C ASN A 175 4.29 9.14 28.16
N ALA A 176 5.01 8.17 27.57
CA ALA A 176 5.40 8.22 26.18
C ALA A 176 4.20 7.92 25.27
N ARG A 177 3.98 8.78 24.27
CA ARG A 177 3.05 8.53 23.17
C ARG A 177 3.83 8.26 21.90
N HIS A 178 3.43 7.24 21.14
CA HIS A 178 4.01 7.03 19.83
C HIS A 178 3.62 8.18 18.90
N ALA A 179 4.55 8.70 18.11
CA ALA A 179 4.29 9.89 17.28
C ALA A 179 3.06 9.72 16.37
N SER A 180 2.81 8.50 15.85
CA SER A 180 1.65 8.24 15.00
C SER A 180 0.30 8.35 15.73
N THR A 181 0.23 8.10 17.05
CA THR A 181 -1.05 8.18 17.78
C THR A 181 -1.51 9.62 17.92
N VAL A 182 -0.56 10.56 18.06
CA VAL A 182 -0.83 12.00 18.15
C VAL A 182 -1.57 12.51 16.91
N TYR A 183 -1.25 12.00 15.72
CA TYR A 183 -1.94 12.40 14.49
C TYR A 183 -3.41 11.96 14.44
N PHE A 184 -3.74 10.80 15.03
CA PHE A 184 -5.13 10.34 15.10
C PHE A 184 -5.94 11.16 16.12
N ASP A 185 -5.33 11.49 17.27
CA ASP A 185 -5.95 12.34 18.30
C ASP A 185 -6.31 13.72 17.73
N ILE A 186 -5.38 14.39 17.02
CA ILE A 186 -5.62 15.72 16.40
C ILE A 186 -6.76 15.69 15.38
N SER A 187 -6.90 14.59 14.64
CA SER A 187 -7.97 14.47 13.64
C SER A 187 -9.37 14.37 14.26
N SER A 188 -9.48 13.77 15.45
CA SER A 188 -10.75 13.65 16.19
C SER A 188 -11.23 14.96 16.82
N GLU A 189 -10.32 15.90 17.08
CA GLU A 189 -10.65 17.22 17.62
C GLU A 189 -11.10 18.22 16.53
N ARG A 190 -10.94 17.88 15.26
CA ARG A 190 -11.28 18.73 14.10
C ARG A 190 -12.58 18.33 13.38
N SER A 191 -13.23 17.27 13.82
CA SER A 191 -14.54 16.78 13.36
C SER A 191 -15.64 17.14 14.35
#